data_AF-A0A1V5X6K1-F1
#
_entry.id   AF-A0A1V5X6K1-F1
#
_cell.length_a   1.000
_cell.length_b   1.000
_cell.length_c   1.000
_cell.angle_alpha   90.00
_cell.angle_beta   90.00
_cell.angle_gamma   90.00
#
_symmetry.space_group_name_H-M   'P 1'
#
loop_
_entity.id
_entity.type
_entity.pdbx_description
1 polymer ?
#
loop_
_entity_poly.entity_id
_entity_poly.type
_entity_poly.pdbx_seq_one_letter_code
_entity_poly.pdbx_strand_id
1 'polypeptide(L)' 'MLHLESGLHKMKYRCQICERDIDDFASLAHIKTEEYLLDLIRKDHPEWHENKKTCHKCVEYYRKLVKENEI' A
#
# COMPACT_ATOMS: atom_id res chain seq x y z
N MET A 1 -8.46 -14.39 39.24
CA MET A 1 -9.47 -13.43 38.74
C MET A 1 -8.84 -12.76 37.52
N LEU A 2 -9.16 -13.25 36.32
CA LEU A 2 -8.63 -12.73 35.06
C LEU A 2 -9.53 -11.58 34.61
N HIS A 3 -9.13 -10.33 34.83
CA HIS A 3 -9.70 -9.18 34.13
C HIS A 3 -8.55 -8.46 33.44
N LEU A 4 -8.25 -8.91 32.21
CA LEU A 4 -7.37 -8.24 31.27
C LEU A 4 -8.25 -7.54 30.24
N GLU A 5 -8.92 -6.47 30.66
CA GLU A 5 -9.68 -5.59 29.77
C GLU A 5 -9.06 -4.20 29.88
N SER A 6 -8.06 -3.93 29.04
CA SER A 6 -7.55 -2.59 28.78
C SER A 6 -7.10 -2.54 27.34
N GLY A 7 -7.85 -1.78 26.53
CA GLY A 7 -7.91 -1.90 25.08
C GLY A 7 -6.58 -1.82 24.36
N LEU A 8 -6.36 -2.78 23.46
CA LEU A 8 -5.34 -2.73 22.43
C LEU A 8 -5.73 -1.59 21.49
N HIS A 9 -5.22 -0.38 21.73
CA HIS A 9 -5.28 0.69 20.74
C HIS A 9 -4.46 0.20 19.55
N LYS A 10 -5.12 -0.48 18.60
CA LYS A 10 -4.49 -0.97 17.37
C LYS A 10 -4.01 0.26 16.61
N MET A 11 -2.73 0.59 16.78
CA MET A 11 -2.12 1.62 15.96
C MET A 11 -2.31 1.20 14.51
N LYS A 12 -2.94 2.08 13.74
CA LYS A 12 -3.15 1.86 12.32
C LYS A 12 -2.16 2.74 11.57
N TYR A 13 -1.37 2.12 10.73
CA TYR A 13 -0.51 2.82 9.79
C TYR A 13 -1.32 3.22 8.56
N ARG A 14 -1.36 4.52 8.24
CA ARG A 14 -1.91 5.01 6.98
C ARG A 14 -0.89 4.81 5.86
N CYS A 15 -1.16 3.85 4.97
CA CYS A 15 -0.30 3.62 3.81
C CYS A 15 -0.23 4.85 2.90
N GLN A 16 0.97 5.28 2.55
CA GLN A 16 1.18 6.45 1.69
C GLN A 16 0.96 6.16 0.19
N ILE A 17 0.86 4.87 -0.19
CA ILE A 17 0.68 4.44 -1.59
C ILE A 17 -0.81 4.27 -1.91
N CYS A 18 -1.49 3.37 -1.19
CA CYS A 18 -2.91 3.06 -1.39
C CYS A 18 -3.85 3.86 -0.47
N GLU A 19 -3.33 4.65 0.47
CA GLU A 19 -4.14 5.47 1.37
C GLU A 19 -5.19 4.65 2.16
N ARG A 20 -4.82 3.44 2.62
CA ARG A 20 -5.65 2.63 3.52
C ARG A 20 -5.06 2.59 4.92
N ASP A 21 -5.92 2.39 5.92
CA ASP A 21 -5.51 2.18 7.31
C ASP A 21 -5.19 0.70 7.52
N ILE A 22 -3.93 0.41 7.80
CA ILE A 22 -3.41 -0.96 7.93
C ILE A 22 -3.12 -1.24 9.39
N ASP A 23 -3.46 -2.44 9.87
CA ASP A 23 -3.07 -2.90 11.20
C ASP A 23 -1.54 -2.86 11.31
N ASP A 24 -1.01 -2.28 12.39
CA ASP A 24 0.43 -2.11 12.60
C ASP A 24 1.21 -3.42 12.41
N PHE A 25 0.64 -4.56 12.83
CA PHE A 25 1.28 -5.87 12.68
C PHE A 25 1.50 -6.25 11.21
N ALA A 26 0.61 -5.80 10.32
CA ALA A 26 0.68 -6.07 8.88
C ALA A 26 1.36 -4.94 8.08
N SER A 27 1.67 -3.79 8.70
CA SER A 27 2.13 -2.57 8.03
C SER A 27 3.38 -2.80 7.16
N LEU A 28 4.41 -3.48 7.70
CA LEU A 28 5.65 -3.72 6.97
C LEU A 28 5.45 -4.61 5.75
N ALA A 29 4.72 -5.71 5.91
CA ALA A 29 4.42 -6.63 4.81
C ALA A 29 3.59 -5.92 3.73
N HIS A 30 2.58 -5.15 4.15
CA HIS A 30 1.77 -4.34 3.25
C HIS A 30 2.63 -3.38 2.41
N ILE A 31 3.47 -2.55 3.05
CA ILE A 31 4.34 -1.60 2.33
C ILE A 31 5.23 -2.32 1.32
N LYS A 32 5.84 -3.45 1.71
CA LYS A 32 6.74 -4.21 0.82
C LYS A 32 6.01 -4.80 -0.39
N THR A 33 4.80 -5.29 -0.20
CA THR A 33 3.97 -5.79 -1.30
C THR A 33 3.58 -4.64 -2.24
N GLU A 34 3.17 -3.50 -1.71
CA GLU A 34 2.78 -2.32 -2.49
C GLU A 34 3.97 -1.77 -3.31
N GLU A 35 5.16 -1.69 -2.72
CA GLU A 35 6.41 -1.34 -3.41
C GLU A 35 6.73 -2.32 -4.55
N TYR A 36 6.62 -3.62 -4.29
CA TYR A 36 6.87 -4.67 -5.28
C TYR A 36 5.90 -4.58 -6.47
N LEU A 37 4.61 -4.37 -6.22
CA LEU A 37 3.61 -4.23 -7.28
C LEU A 37 3.88 -2.98 -8.13
N LEU A 38 4.25 -1.85 -7.52
CA LEU A 38 4.64 -0.65 -8.27
C LEU A 38 5.89 -0.87 -9.13
N ASP A 39 6.87 -1.64 -8.65
CA ASP A 39 8.06 -1.97 -9.43
C ASP A 39 7.76 -2.87 -10.63
N LEU A 40 6.78 -3.78 -10.51
CA LEU A 40 6.30 -4.56 -11.66
C LEU A 40 5.61 -3.66 -12.69
N ILE A 41 4.69 -2.80 -12.25
CA ILE A 41 3.99 -1.85 -13.14
C ILE A 41 4.98 -0.95 -13.89
N ARG A 42 6.03 -0.47 -13.22
CA ARG A 42 7.10 0.33 -13.85
C ARG A 42 7.86 -0.43 -14.94
N LYS A 43 8.14 -1.73 -14.70
CA LYS A 43 8.83 -2.58 -15.67
C LYS A 43 7.96 -2.88 -16.89
N ASP A 44 6.66 -3.04 -16.68
CA ASP A 44 5.70 -3.33 -17.74
C ASP A 44 5.35 -2.09 -18.57
N HIS A 45 5.47 -0.89 -17.98
CA HIS A 45 5.15 0.40 -18.62
C HIS A 45 6.32 1.40 -18.58
N PRO A 46 7.46 1.10 -19.24
CA PRO A 46 8.61 2.00 -19.23
C PRO A 46 8.32 3.38 -19.83
N GLU A 47 7.32 3.50 -20.71
CA GLU A 47 6.88 4.75 -21.34
C GLU A 47 6.12 5.70 -20.39
N TRP A 48 5.72 5.23 -19.22
CA TRP A 48 5.03 6.05 -18.20
C TRP A 48 5.97 6.84 -17.30
N HIS A 49 7.28 6.62 -17.42
CA HIS A 49 8.28 7.36 -16.66
C HIS A 49 8.39 8.80 -17.17
N GLU A 50 7.90 9.76 -16.38
CA GLU A 50 8.08 11.20 -16.65
C GLU A 50 9.53 11.64 -16.45
N ASN A 51 10.23 10.98 -15.52
CA ASN A 51 11.66 11.09 -15.31
C ASN A 51 12.20 9.78 -14.71
N LYS A 52 13.53 9.65 -14.56
CA LYS A 52 14.16 8.42 -14.03
C LYS A 52 13.68 8.00 -12.63
N LYS A 53 13.01 8.88 -11.88
CA LYS A 53 12.64 8.66 -10.47
C LYS A 53 11.13 8.67 -10.19
N THR A 54 10.31 9.16 -11.12
CA THR A 54 8.90 9.44 -10.86
C THR A 54 8.04 8.88 -11.99
N CYS A 55 7.03 8.09 -11.63
CA CYS A 55 6.01 7.58 -12.54
C CYS A 55 4.63 7.82 -11.90
N HIS A 56 3.99 8.94 -12.22
CA HIS A 56 2.68 9.26 -11.65
C HIS A 56 1.62 8.26 -12.12
N LYS A 57 1.61 7.95 -13.42
CA LYS A 57 0.70 6.98 -14.05
C LYS A 57 0.77 5.59 -13.41
N CYS A 58 1.95 5.15 -12.95
CA CYS A 58 2.10 3.87 -12.27
C CYS A 58 1.28 3.83 -10.96
N VAL A 59 1.31 4.93 -10.19
CA VAL A 59 0.57 5.03 -8.93
C VAL A 59 -0.93 5.15 -9.19
N GLU A 60 -1.34 5.91 -10.20
CA GLU A 60 -2.75 6.02 -10.60
C GLU A 60 -3.32 4.67 -11.05
N TYR A 61 -2.58 3.97 -11.93
CA TYR A 61 -2.96 2.63 -12.40
C TYR A 61 -3.05 1.64 -11.25
N TYR A 62 -2.06 1.64 -10.36
CA TYR A 62 -2.05 0.82 -9.16
C TYR A 62 -3.28 1.06 -8.27
N ARG A 63 -3.60 2.33 -7.98
CA ARG A 63 -4.78 2.70 -7.17
C ARG A 63 -6.09 2.26 -7.82
N LYS A 64 -6.17 2.33 -9.15
CA LYS A 64 -7.32 1.81 -9.90
C LYS A 64 -7.46 0.30 -9.73
N LEU A 65 -6.39 -0.47 -9.87
CA LEU A 65 -6.40 -1.92 -9.66
C LEU A 65 -6.86 -2.30 -8.25
N VAL A 66 -6.34 -1.62 -7.21
CA VAL A 66 -6.78 -1.85 -5.83
C VAL A 66 -8.28 -1.64 -5.70
N LYS A 67 -8.78 -0.49 -6.15
CA LYS A 67 -10.21 -0.13 -6.07
C LYS A 67 -11.13 -1.08 -6.83
N GLU A 68 -10.70 -1.58 -7.99
CA GLU A 68 -11.51 -2.49 -8.82
C GLU A 68 -11.56 -3.92 -8.28
N ASN A 69 -10.60 -4.31 -7.44
CA ASN A 69 -10.47 -5.66 -6.90
C ASN A 69 -10.71 -5.73 -5.38
N GLU A 70 -11.31 -4.69 -4.80
CA GLU A 70 -11.84 -4.74 -3.43
C GLU A 70 -13.02 -5.72 -3.40
N ILE A 71 -12.84 -6.82 -2.66
CA ILE A 71 -13.88 -7.84 -2.38
C ILE A 71 -14.63 -7.45 -1.10
#